data_AF-A0A8X7TP72-F1
#
_entry.id   AF-A0A8X7TP72-F1
#
_cell.length_a   1.000
_cell.length_b   1.000
_cell.length_c   1.000
_cell.angle_alpha   90.00
_cell.angle_beta   90.00
_cell.angle_gamma   90.00
#
_symmetry.space_group_name_H-M   'P 1'
#
loop_
_entity.id
_entity.type
_entity.pdbx_description
1 polymer ?
#
loop_
_entity_poly.entity_id
_entity_poly.type
_entity_poly.pdbx_seq_one_letter_code
_entity_poly.pdbx_strand_id
1 'polypeptide(L)'
;MDDLPRKWANPCASGGSRKLPALTAIDTAAGEPFHSNSGSETKHKSVSKERMIRTAFLFLVLVIGTQVHAQLVPPARLDGFVYPPGRRVDPDTILIEAFFNPVCPDSRDAWPPLKQALKHYGSRVALLLHLLPLPYHDNAYIYRY
;
A
#
# COMPACT_ATOMS: atom_id res chain seq x y z
N MET A 1 -2.39 1.34 46.14
CA MET A 1 -1.86 0.30 45.24
C MET A 1 -2.38 0.58 43.84
N ASP A 2 -2.03 1.72 43.24
CA ASP A 2 -0.69 2.11 42.77
C ASP A 2 -0.15 1.17 41.70
N ASP A 3 -0.19 1.71 40.48
CA ASP A 3 0.82 1.65 39.43
C ASP A 3 1.21 0.29 38.83
N LEU A 4 0.71 0.06 37.61
CA LEU A 4 1.52 -0.56 36.55
C LEU A 4 1.67 0.43 35.39
N PRO A 5 2.89 0.94 35.13
CA PRO A 5 3.13 1.99 34.16
C PRO A 5 3.43 1.45 32.75
N ARG A 6 2.73 2.08 31.81
CA ARG A 6 3.22 2.72 30.59
C ARG A 6 4.50 2.21 29.90
N LYS A 7 4.26 1.92 28.62
CA LYS A 7 4.87 2.52 27.42
C LYS A 7 6.34 2.18 27.14
N TRP A 8 6.46 1.42 26.05
CA TRP A 8 7.57 1.41 25.12
C TRP A 8 7.91 2.83 24.65
N ALA A 9 9.13 3.27 24.96
CA ALA A 9 9.83 4.37 24.33
C ALA A 9 11.31 4.00 24.22
N ASN A 10 11.86 4.13 23.01
CA ASN A 10 13.28 3.96 22.70
C ASN A 10 14.15 4.99 23.43
N PRO A 11 15.46 4.72 23.57
CA PRO A 11 16.39 5.72 23.08
C PRO A 11 17.62 5.17 22.35
N CYS A 12 18.07 6.00 21.40
CA CYS A 12 19.36 6.00 20.72
C CYS A 12 20.57 5.80 21.65
N ALA A 13 21.56 5.05 21.15
CA ALA A 13 22.96 5.07 21.60
C ALA A 13 23.82 5.28 20.33
N SER A 14 24.43 6.45 20.12
CA SER A 14 25.67 7.01 20.70
C SER A 14 26.96 6.49 20.04
N GLY A 15 27.54 7.35 19.18
CA GLY A 15 28.94 7.80 19.14
C GLY A 15 30.11 6.81 19.25
N GLY A 16 31.05 6.92 18.30
CA GLY A 16 32.41 6.39 18.43
C GLY A 16 33.39 7.04 17.44
N SER A 17 34.15 8.04 17.91
CA SER A 17 35.28 8.70 17.22
C SER A 17 36.54 7.82 17.16
N ARG A 18 37.42 8.05 16.15
CA ARG A 18 38.88 8.13 16.37
C ARG A 18 39.68 8.68 15.14
N LYS A 19 40.24 9.88 15.34
CA LYS A 19 41.58 10.46 15.01
C LYS A 19 42.25 10.32 13.61
N LEU A 20 42.58 11.51 13.08
CA LEU A 20 43.68 12.03 12.19
C LEU A 20 45.09 11.40 12.39
N PRO A 21 46.18 11.73 11.62
CA PRO A 21 46.41 12.85 10.67
C PRO A 21 47.23 12.53 9.38
N ALA A 22 47.57 13.61 8.67
CA ALA A 22 48.81 13.86 7.90
C ALA A 22 48.73 13.67 6.37
N LEU A 23 48.95 14.77 5.65
CA LEU A 23 50.02 14.91 4.66
C LEU A 23 50.06 16.38 4.19
N THR A 24 51.06 17.12 4.68
CA THR A 24 51.59 18.33 4.04
C THR A 24 52.97 17.96 3.49
N ALA A 25 53.14 18.09 2.19
CA ALA A 25 54.44 18.17 1.55
C ALA A 25 54.41 19.33 0.54
N ILE A 26 55.54 19.98 0.49
CA ILE A 26 55.86 21.29 -0.06
C ILE A 26 56.40 21.05 -1.47
N ASP A 27 56.08 21.87 -2.47
CA ASP A 27 57.15 22.44 -3.30
C ASP A 27 56.74 23.60 -4.19
N THR A 28 57.71 24.48 -4.39
CA THR A 28 57.68 25.74 -5.12
C THR A 28 58.15 25.50 -6.56
N ALA A 29 57.48 26.05 -7.57
CA ALA A 29 58.12 26.35 -8.86
C ALA A 29 57.37 27.43 -9.64
N ALA A 30 58.12 28.44 -10.07
CA ALA A 30 57.71 29.59 -10.85
C ALA A 30 57.32 29.25 -12.30
N GLY A 31 56.49 30.11 -12.92
CA GLY A 31 56.32 30.17 -14.37
C GLY A 31 54.94 30.64 -14.84
N GLU A 32 54.74 31.96 -14.92
CA GLU A 32 53.93 32.55 -15.99
C GLU A 32 54.82 32.64 -17.26
N PRO A 33 54.33 32.88 -18.50
CA PRO A 33 52.95 33.12 -18.97
C PRO A 33 52.59 32.37 -20.28
N PHE A 34 51.30 32.28 -20.66
CA PHE A 34 50.86 32.50 -22.06
C PHE A 34 49.32 32.57 -22.15
N HIS A 35 48.80 33.74 -22.53
CA HIS A 35 47.40 33.92 -22.90
C HIS A 35 47.08 33.17 -24.20
N SER A 36 46.17 32.19 -24.13
CA SER A 36 45.50 31.61 -25.29
C SER A 36 43.99 31.70 -25.11
N ASN A 37 43.38 32.64 -25.83
CA ASN A 37 41.93 32.76 -25.96
C ASN A 37 41.39 31.60 -26.83
N SER A 38 40.79 30.58 -26.21
CA SER A 38 39.98 29.55 -26.91
C SER A 38 38.77 29.06 -26.10
N GLY A 39 38.09 29.96 -25.38
CA GLY A 39 37.10 29.59 -24.35
C GLY A 39 35.61 29.71 -24.70
N SER A 40 35.20 30.09 -25.92
CA SER A 40 33.81 30.48 -26.18
C SER A 40 32.92 29.39 -26.82
N GLU A 41 33.44 28.54 -27.70
CA GLU A 41 32.62 27.52 -28.39
C GLU A 41 32.30 26.28 -27.53
N THR A 42 33.19 25.92 -26.60
CA THR A 42 32.99 24.77 -25.70
C THR A 42 31.98 25.09 -24.60
N LYS A 43 31.91 26.35 -24.16
CA LYS A 43 31.02 26.82 -23.08
C LYS A 43 29.54 26.75 -23.48
N HIS A 44 29.19 27.16 -24.70
CA HIS A 44 27.81 27.10 -25.18
C HIS A 44 27.30 25.64 -25.36
N LYS A 45 28.19 24.75 -25.84
CA LYS A 45 27.89 23.30 -25.94
C LYS A 45 27.78 22.63 -24.56
N SER A 46 28.58 23.05 -23.58
CA SER A 46 28.52 22.55 -22.20
C SER A 46 27.21 22.91 -21.51
N VAL A 47 26.81 24.19 -21.59
CA VAL A 47 25.58 24.69 -20.97
C VAL A 47 24.32 24.05 -21.59
N SER A 48 24.32 23.83 -22.91
CA SER A 48 23.21 23.14 -23.58
C SER A 48 23.06 21.67 -23.14
N LYS A 49 24.18 20.96 -22.97
CA LYS A 49 24.20 19.57 -22.48
C LYS A 49 23.72 19.46 -21.04
N GLU A 50 24.15 20.35 -20.14
CA GLU A 50 23.68 20.37 -18.75
C GLU A 50 22.18 20.63 -18.63
N ARG A 51 21.64 21.53 -19.46
CA ARG A 51 20.19 21.79 -19.51
C ARG A 51 19.42 20.57 -19.98
N MET A 52 19.92 19.86 -20.99
CA MET A 52 19.32 18.63 -21.52
C MET A 52 19.36 17.47 -20.52
N ILE A 53 20.45 17.32 -19.76
CA ILE A 53 20.56 16.30 -18.71
C ILE A 53 19.58 16.60 -17.57
N ARG A 54 19.47 17.87 -17.15
CA ARG A 54 18.53 18.26 -16.08
C ARG A 54 17.08 18.05 -16.49
N THR A 55 16.69 18.40 -17.72
CA THR A 55 15.32 18.13 -18.19
C THR A 55 15.05 16.63 -18.34
N ALA A 56 16.00 15.85 -18.86
CA ALA A 56 15.85 14.40 -18.94
C ALA A 56 15.72 13.75 -17.55
N PHE A 57 16.50 14.22 -16.57
CA PHE A 57 16.44 13.73 -15.19
C PHE A 57 15.11 14.10 -14.52
N LEU A 58 14.65 15.35 -14.68
CA LEU A 58 13.34 15.78 -14.16
C LEU A 58 12.19 15.00 -14.79
N PHE A 59 12.26 14.71 -16.09
CA PHE A 59 11.27 13.89 -16.79
C PHE A 59 11.27 12.44 -16.27
N LEU A 60 12.45 11.85 -16.06
CA LEU A 60 12.57 10.50 -15.50
C LEU A 60 11.98 10.40 -14.09
N VAL A 61 12.28 11.39 -13.22
CA VAL A 61 11.73 11.46 -11.87
C VAL A 61 10.21 11.62 -11.91
N LEU A 62 9.66 12.41 -12.84
CA LEU A 62 8.22 12.58 -13.01
C LEU A 62 7.53 11.27 -13.43
N VAL A 63 8.11 10.54 -14.39
CA VAL A 63 7.52 9.28 -14.92
C VAL A 63 7.55 8.16 -13.86
N ILE A 64 8.62 8.07 -13.07
CA ILE A 64 8.74 7.06 -12.00
C ILE A 64 7.90 7.45 -10.77
N GLY A 65 7.87 8.74 -10.40
CA GLY A 65 7.14 9.24 -9.24
C GLY A 65 5.61 9.26 -9.41
N THR A 66 5.11 9.09 -10.63
CA THR A 66 3.66 9.09 -10.94
C THR A 66 3.09 7.70 -11.21
N GLN A 67 3.80 6.63 -10.84
CA GLN A 67 3.27 5.26 -10.90
C GLN A 67 2.11 5.09 -9.92
N VAL A 68 0.87 5.19 -10.42
CA VAL A 68 -0.34 4.87 -9.67
C VAL A 68 -0.65 3.39 -9.89
N HIS A 69 -0.40 2.56 -8.88
CA HIS A 69 -0.91 1.19 -8.88
C HIS A 69 -2.43 1.22 -8.65
N ALA A 70 -3.20 1.05 -9.73
CA ALA A 70 -4.62 0.77 -9.59
C ALA A 70 -4.77 -0.62 -8.97
N GLN A 71 -5.26 -0.68 -7.72
CA GLN A 71 -5.57 -1.94 -7.07
C GLN A 71 -6.91 -2.43 -7.59
N LEU A 72 -6.88 -3.17 -8.71
CA LEU A 72 -8.07 -3.72 -9.35
C LEU A 72 -8.23 -5.19 -9.00
N VAL A 73 -8.80 -5.51 -7.84
CA VAL A 73 -9.25 -6.89 -7.56
C VAL A 73 -10.43 -6.84 -6.58
N PRO A 74 -11.69 -6.99 -7.04
CA PRO A 74 -12.72 -7.61 -6.21
C PRO A 74 -12.13 -8.92 -5.68
N PRO A 75 -12.24 -9.23 -4.38
CA PRO A 75 -11.51 -10.33 -3.76
C PRO A 75 -11.69 -11.63 -4.56
N ALA A 76 -10.59 -12.35 -4.81
CA ALA A 76 -10.57 -13.57 -5.63
C ALA A 76 -11.51 -14.68 -5.10
N ARG A 77 -11.91 -14.56 -3.83
CA ARG A 77 -12.92 -15.38 -3.19
C ARG A 77 -13.95 -14.46 -2.57
N LEU A 78 -15.21 -14.67 -2.94
CA LEU A 78 -16.35 -14.13 -2.22
C LEU A 78 -16.23 -14.56 -0.76
N ASP A 79 -16.22 -13.61 0.17
CA ASP A 79 -16.21 -13.94 1.58
C ASP A 79 -17.55 -14.58 1.98
N GLY A 80 -17.52 -15.44 2.99
CA GLY A 80 -18.74 -16.09 3.48
C GLY A 80 -19.08 -17.44 2.92
N PHE A 81 -20.32 -17.85 3.22
CA PHE A 81 -20.78 -19.20 2.96
C PHE A 81 -22.08 -19.21 2.18
N VAL A 82 -22.15 -20.12 1.23
CA VAL A 82 -23.34 -20.32 0.41
C VAL A 82 -24.40 -21.05 1.22
N TYR A 83 -25.63 -20.58 1.16
CA TYR A 83 -26.78 -21.22 1.78
C TYR A 83 -27.79 -21.70 0.71
N PRO A 84 -28.30 -22.94 0.82
CA PRO A 84 -27.92 -23.98 1.77
C PRO A 84 -26.51 -24.57 1.48
N PRO A 85 -25.88 -25.23 2.47
CA PRO A 85 -24.57 -25.87 2.29
C PRO A 85 -24.56 -26.84 1.10
N GLY A 86 -23.47 -26.85 0.33
CA GLY A 86 -23.31 -27.73 -0.85
C GLY A 86 -23.96 -27.18 -2.13
N ARG A 87 -24.69 -26.06 -2.06
CA ARG A 87 -25.20 -25.39 -3.26
C ARG A 87 -24.05 -24.76 -4.05
N ARG A 88 -24.07 -24.95 -5.38
CA ARG A 88 -23.19 -24.23 -6.31
C ARG A 88 -23.86 -22.93 -6.75
N VAL A 89 -23.07 -21.87 -6.85
CA VAL A 89 -23.49 -20.59 -7.45
C VAL A 89 -23.16 -20.67 -8.92
N ASP A 90 -24.20 -20.59 -9.75
CA ASP A 90 -24.07 -20.62 -11.21
C ASP A 90 -24.03 -19.17 -11.73
N PRO A 91 -23.25 -18.86 -12.79
CA PRO A 91 -23.19 -17.52 -13.37
C PRO A 91 -24.55 -16.93 -13.76
N ASP A 92 -25.52 -17.76 -14.12
CA ASP A 92 -26.86 -17.33 -14.55
C ASP A 92 -27.84 -17.19 -13.36
N THR A 93 -27.39 -17.42 -12.14
CA THR A 93 -28.21 -17.26 -10.92
C THR A 93 -28.05 -15.88 -10.31
N ILE A 94 -29.16 -15.31 -9.83
CA ILE A 94 -29.14 -14.06 -9.08
C ILE A 94 -28.49 -14.34 -7.72
N LEU A 95 -27.32 -13.74 -7.49
CA LEU A 95 -26.64 -13.83 -6.20
C LEU A 95 -27.20 -12.78 -5.25
N ILE A 96 -27.79 -13.24 -4.15
CA ILE A 96 -28.18 -12.40 -3.02
C ILE A 96 -27.03 -12.45 -2.02
N GLU A 97 -26.42 -11.30 -1.75
CA GLU A 97 -25.45 -11.15 -0.68
C GLU A 97 -26.14 -10.56 0.55
N ALA A 98 -25.97 -11.20 1.70
CA ALA A 98 -26.61 -10.78 2.93
C ALA A 98 -25.59 -10.66 4.05
N PHE A 99 -25.58 -9.53 4.76
CA PHE A 99 -24.68 -9.26 5.87
C PHE A 99 -25.46 -9.36 7.18
N PHE A 100 -25.17 -10.37 7.97
CA PHE A 100 -25.91 -10.73 9.18
C PHE A 100 -25.01 -10.54 10.40
N ASN A 101 -25.52 -9.79 11.38
CA ASN A 101 -24.91 -9.76 12.70
C ASN A 101 -25.65 -10.75 13.61
N PRO A 102 -24.99 -11.79 14.15
CA PRO A 102 -25.64 -12.82 14.96
C PRO A 102 -26.27 -12.32 16.26
N VAL A 103 -25.93 -11.12 16.75
CA VAL A 103 -26.56 -10.53 17.94
C VAL A 103 -27.61 -9.47 17.63
N CYS A 104 -27.78 -9.09 16.36
CA CYS A 104 -28.70 -8.03 15.97
C CYS A 104 -30.13 -8.59 15.81
N PRO A 105 -31.12 -8.03 16.54
CA PRO A 105 -32.52 -8.45 16.40
C PRO A 105 -33.07 -8.29 14.98
N ASP A 106 -32.70 -7.22 14.27
CA ASP A 106 -33.17 -6.99 12.90
C ASP A 106 -32.60 -8.02 11.92
N SER A 107 -31.33 -8.41 12.08
CA SER A 107 -30.75 -9.52 11.31
C SER A 107 -31.51 -10.82 11.58
N ARG A 108 -31.82 -11.13 12.84
CA ARG A 108 -32.64 -12.30 13.20
C ARG A 108 -34.01 -12.25 12.53
N ASP A 109 -34.68 -11.11 12.59
CA ASP A 109 -36.06 -10.95 12.11
C ASP A 109 -36.13 -10.91 10.57
N ALA A 110 -35.03 -10.56 9.89
CA ALA A 110 -34.89 -10.69 8.44
C ALA A 110 -34.71 -12.14 7.94
N TRP A 111 -34.30 -13.08 8.81
CA TRP A 111 -33.99 -14.45 8.39
C TRP A 111 -35.20 -15.25 7.87
N PRO A 112 -36.38 -15.26 8.54
CA PRO A 112 -37.54 -15.99 8.05
C PRO A 112 -38.02 -15.57 6.64
N PRO A 113 -38.26 -14.28 6.33
CA PRO A 113 -38.69 -13.87 5.00
C PRO A 113 -37.62 -14.12 3.93
N LEU A 114 -36.34 -13.98 4.27
CA LEU A 114 -35.25 -14.32 3.34
C LEU A 114 -35.30 -15.80 2.95
N LYS A 115 -35.46 -16.71 3.92
CA LYS A 115 -35.63 -18.15 3.63
C LYS A 115 -36.87 -18.42 2.77
N GLN A 116 -37.96 -17.70 2.99
CA GLN A 116 -39.16 -17.84 2.17
C GLN A 116 -38.89 -17.42 0.72
N ALA A 117 -38.17 -16.32 0.50
CA ALA A 117 -37.75 -15.90 -0.84
C ALA A 117 -36.86 -16.96 -1.51
N LEU A 118 -35.88 -17.51 -0.81
CA LEU A 118 -35.03 -18.58 -1.35
C LEU A 118 -35.83 -19.82 -1.75
N LYS A 119 -36.82 -20.20 -0.95
CA LYS A 119 -37.73 -21.31 -1.28
C LYS A 119 -38.59 -20.99 -2.50
N HIS A 120 -39.11 -19.77 -2.59
CA HIS A 120 -39.99 -19.35 -3.68
C HIS A 120 -39.27 -19.27 -5.03
N TYR A 121 -38.06 -18.71 -5.04
CA TYR A 121 -37.30 -18.52 -6.28
C TYR A 121 -36.46 -19.76 -6.66
N GLY A 122 -36.12 -20.61 -5.70
CA GLY A 122 -35.49 -21.90 -5.92
C GLY A 122 -34.11 -21.78 -6.55
N SER A 123 -33.89 -22.49 -7.66
CA SER A 123 -32.61 -22.52 -8.37
C SER A 123 -32.20 -21.14 -8.92
N ARG A 124 -33.15 -20.24 -9.17
CA ARG A 124 -32.91 -18.91 -9.77
C ARG A 124 -32.12 -17.94 -8.90
N VAL A 125 -32.12 -18.14 -7.58
CA VAL A 125 -31.43 -17.25 -6.63
C VAL A 125 -30.49 -18.05 -5.74
N ALA A 126 -29.25 -17.62 -5.58
CA ALA A 126 -28.32 -18.16 -4.60
C ALA A 126 -28.11 -17.17 -3.44
N LEU A 127 -27.89 -17.67 -2.23
CA LEU A 127 -27.58 -16.82 -1.07
C LEU A 127 -26.12 -17.00 -0.67
N LEU A 128 -25.38 -15.90 -0.62
CA LEU A 128 -24.08 -15.80 0.03
C LEU A 128 -24.27 -15.03 1.34
N LEU A 129 -23.99 -15.70 2.46
CA LEU A 129 -24.16 -15.11 3.79
C LEU A 129 -22.82 -14.64 4.36
N HIS A 130 -22.79 -13.36 4.71
CA HIS A 130 -21.70 -12.67 5.35
C HIS A 130 -21.98 -12.49 6.83
N LEU A 131 -21.18 -13.08 7.71
CA LEU A 131 -21.32 -12.84 9.14
C LEU A 131 -20.44 -11.66 9.54
N LEU A 132 -21.09 -10.62 10.07
CA LEU A 132 -20.41 -9.46 10.62
C LEU A 132 -19.77 -9.81 11.97
N PRO A 133 -18.64 -9.18 12.33
CA PRO A 133 -17.96 -9.44 13.59
C PRO A 133 -18.88 -9.19 14.79
N LEU A 134 -18.71 -10.04 15.80
CA LEU A 134 -19.42 -9.93 17.07
C LEU A 134 -18.99 -8.65 17.81
N PRO A 135 -19.89 -8.00 18.57
CA PRO A 135 -19.63 -6.74 19.28
C PRO A 135 -18.51 -6.80 20.33
N TYR A 136 -18.01 -7.99 20.68
CA TYR A 136 -16.95 -8.18 21.66
C TYR A 136 -15.69 -8.84 21.07
N HIS A 137 -15.67 -9.05 19.76
CA HIS A 137 -14.54 -9.65 19.06
C HIS A 137 -14.27 -8.87 17.78
N ASP A 138 -13.46 -7.83 17.93
CA ASP A 138 -12.98 -6.95 16.85
C ASP A 138 -12.25 -7.69 15.72
N ASN A 139 -12.00 -8.99 15.87
CA ASN A 139 -11.32 -9.86 14.90
C ASN A 139 -12.12 -11.14 14.55
N ALA A 140 -13.41 -11.23 14.91
CA ALA A 140 -14.22 -12.41 14.59
C ALA A 140 -14.36 -12.67 13.07
N TYR A 141 -14.11 -11.67 12.23
CA TYR A 141 -14.07 -11.81 10.77
C TYR A 141 -12.79 -12.52 10.27
N ILE A 142 -11.72 -12.62 11.08
CA ILE A 142 -10.41 -13.16 10.68
C ILE A 142 -10.38 -14.70 10.73
N TYR A 143 -11.16 -15.35 11.61
CA TYR A 143 -11.21 -16.81 11.76
C TYR A 143 -12.05 -17.51 10.67
N ARG A 144 -12.03 -16.96 9.46
CA ARG A 144 -12.82 -17.41 8.31
C ARG A 144 -11.95 -18.24 7.36
N TYR A 145 -11.55 -19.43 7.79
CA TYR A 145 -10.89 -20.44 6.96
C TYR A 145 -11.63 -21.77 7.07
#